data_AF-R1C7K4-F1
#
_entry.id   AF-R1C7K4-F1
#
_cell.length_a   1.000
_cell.length_b   1.000
_cell.length_c   1.000
_cell.angle_alpha   90.00
_cell.angle_beta   90.00
_cell.angle_gamma   90.00
#
_symmetry.space_group_name_H-M   'P 1'
#
loop_
_entity.id
_entity.type
_entity.pdbx_description
1 polymer ?
#
loop_
_entity_poly.entity_id
_entity_poly.type
_entity_poly.pdbx_seq_one_letter_code
_entity_poly.pdbx_strand_id
1 'polypeptide(L)'
;MVATRKRARPAGSCSLDESTLASLNTSRAPLELTGGHAQPARMVQYFREAKLTDVTIIVDGKSYAAHRNVLAAASDYLDKLFAGPKWADQEQPVKLSQVPGAHTFANILEYIYTGSCMTNESDLISMLEAAHYLQIEPLLRSLQELVARRVDASNCLEAWKVADTYTLEKLSATAMQEEAPARVDLSNADVLGSGVQRPVPADLLCGWECHFEEIDLHEGPGDSWMKLVYFACIS
;
A
#
# COMPACT_ATOMS: atom_id res chain seq x y z
N MET A 1 37.43 -31.19 -21.77
CA MET A 1 36.63 -31.02 -20.53
C MET A 1 36.96 -29.67 -19.94
N VAL A 2 36.16 -28.64 -20.20
CA VAL A 2 36.37 -27.28 -19.66
C VAL A 2 35.35 -27.06 -18.57
N ALA A 3 35.83 -26.87 -17.34
CA ALA A 3 35.03 -26.58 -16.17
C ALA A 3 34.50 -25.14 -16.23
N THR A 4 33.18 -24.96 -16.21
CA THR A 4 32.56 -23.64 -16.08
C THR A 4 32.16 -23.39 -14.62
N ARG A 5 32.82 -22.40 -14.01
CA ARG A 5 32.54 -21.87 -12.66
C ARG A 5 31.11 -21.31 -12.62
N LYS A 6 30.26 -21.84 -11.73
CA LYS A 6 29.03 -21.15 -11.28
C LYS A 6 29.43 -19.88 -10.52
N ARG A 7 29.16 -18.69 -11.07
CA ARG A 7 29.11 -17.45 -10.29
C ARG A 7 27.73 -17.36 -9.62
N ALA A 8 27.69 -17.41 -8.30
CA ALA A 8 26.53 -17.01 -7.53
C ALA A 8 26.34 -15.48 -7.66
N ARG A 9 25.10 -15.02 -7.93
CA ARG A 9 24.73 -13.61 -7.81
C ARG A 9 24.14 -13.35 -6.41
N PRO A 10 24.36 -12.16 -5.83
CA PRO A 10 23.90 -11.84 -4.49
C PRO A 10 22.37 -11.66 -4.46
N ALA A 11 21.75 -12.04 -3.34
CA ALA A 11 20.36 -11.75 -3.05
C ALA A 11 20.17 -10.24 -2.87
N GLY A 12 19.55 -9.59 -3.86
CA GLY A 12 19.08 -8.21 -3.74
C GLY A 12 17.73 -8.19 -3.04
N SER A 13 17.66 -7.56 -1.87
CA SER A 13 16.40 -7.22 -1.20
C SER A 13 15.52 -6.38 -2.13
N CYS A 14 14.26 -6.77 -2.24
CA CYS A 14 13.24 -6.07 -3.01
C CYS A 14 12.92 -4.74 -2.32
N SER A 15 13.57 -3.67 -2.77
CA SER A 15 13.09 -2.30 -2.56
C SER A 15 12.54 -1.84 -3.90
N LEU A 16 11.28 -1.38 -3.92
CA LEU A 16 10.71 -0.64 -5.05
C LEU A 16 11.72 0.42 -5.46
N ASP A 17 12.10 0.45 -6.73
CA ASP A 17 13.20 1.29 -7.20
C ASP A 17 12.80 2.77 -7.17
N GLU A 18 13.73 3.60 -6.71
CA GLU A 18 13.58 5.04 -6.53
C GLU A 18 13.31 5.79 -7.85
N SER A 19 13.51 5.13 -8.99
CA SER A 19 13.31 5.69 -10.34
C SER A 19 11.85 5.60 -10.82
N THR A 20 11.11 4.58 -10.39
CA THR A 20 9.67 4.45 -10.65
C THR A 20 8.88 5.52 -9.89
N LEU A 21 9.26 5.81 -8.64
CA LEU A 21 8.69 6.90 -7.83
C LEU A 21 8.97 8.31 -8.41
N ALA A 22 10.04 8.47 -9.18
CA ALA A 22 10.42 9.74 -9.78
C ALA A 22 9.56 10.14 -11.00
N SER A 23 8.93 9.17 -11.68
CA SER A 23 8.09 9.43 -12.87
C SER A 23 6.75 10.07 -12.52
N LEU A 24 6.32 10.00 -11.25
CA LEU A 24 5.18 10.72 -10.69
C LEU A 24 5.53 12.16 -10.25
N ASN A 25 6.81 12.57 -10.31
CA ASN A 25 7.31 13.75 -9.62
C ASN A 25 7.45 15.00 -10.51
N THR A 26 6.44 15.28 -11.36
CA THR A 26 6.37 16.57 -12.07
C THR A 26 5.51 17.54 -11.28
N SER A 27 6.14 18.27 -10.34
CA SER A 27 5.64 19.44 -9.60
C SER A 27 4.11 19.64 -9.58
N ARG A 28 3.38 18.87 -8.76
CA ARG A 28 1.97 19.12 -8.48
C ARG A 28 1.80 19.64 -7.05
N ALA A 29 0.83 20.52 -6.88
CA ALA A 29 0.49 21.13 -5.61
C ALA A 29 0.15 20.06 -4.54
N PRO A 30 0.35 20.34 -3.25
CA PRO A 30 -0.07 19.44 -2.18
C PRO A 30 -1.54 19.06 -2.37
N LEU A 31 -1.81 17.77 -2.27
CA LEU A 31 -3.16 17.23 -2.32
C LEU A 31 -3.77 17.33 -0.93
N GLU A 32 -4.98 17.85 -0.86
CA GLU A 32 -5.76 17.90 0.37
C GLU A 32 -6.68 16.67 0.43
N LEU A 33 -6.46 15.83 1.44
CA LEU A 33 -7.38 14.76 1.79
C LEU A 33 -8.39 15.31 2.78
N THR A 34 -9.67 15.19 2.45
CA THR A 34 -10.79 15.58 3.30
C THR A 34 -11.73 14.39 3.50
N GLY A 35 -12.79 14.59 4.31
CA GLY A 35 -13.81 13.57 4.58
C GLY A 35 -13.66 12.87 5.92
N GLY A 36 -12.70 13.29 6.75
CA GLY A 36 -12.56 12.81 8.12
C GLY A 36 -13.49 13.51 9.10
N HIS A 37 -13.69 12.90 10.26
CA HIS A 37 -14.42 13.51 11.35
C HIS A 37 -13.49 14.39 12.19
N ALA A 38 -13.55 15.69 11.97
CA ALA A 38 -12.76 16.65 12.73
C ALA A 38 -13.11 16.59 14.23
N GLN A 39 -12.09 16.54 15.08
CA GLN A 39 -12.27 16.63 16.51
C GLN A 39 -12.62 18.07 16.92
N PRO A 40 -13.27 18.28 18.08
CA PRO A 40 -13.52 19.62 18.59
C PRO A 40 -12.22 20.42 18.68
N ALA A 41 -12.26 21.73 18.38
CA ALA A 41 -11.07 22.59 18.34
C ALA A 41 -10.17 22.48 19.59
N ARG A 42 -10.79 22.29 20.76
CA ARG A 42 -10.08 22.08 22.03
C ARG A 42 -9.27 20.77 22.07
N MET A 43 -9.79 19.70 21.48
CA MET A 43 -9.07 18.42 21.35
C MET A 43 -7.89 18.56 20.39
N VAL A 44 -8.06 19.30 19.29
CA VAL A 44 -6.96 19.62 18.36
C VAL A 44 -5.86 20.42 19.07
N GLN A 45 -6.23 21.41 19.90
CA GLN A 45 -5.26 22.15 20.70
C GLN A 45 -4.48 21.25 21.67
N TYR A 46 -5.18 20.34 22.37
CA TYR A 46 -4.52 19.38 23.27
C TYR A 46 -3.53 18.48 22.53
N PHE A 47 -3.86 18.06 21.31
CA PHE A 47 -2.93 17.34 20.46
C PHE A 47 -1.67 18.18 20.13
N ARG A 48 -1.83 19.44 19.71
CA ARG A 48 -0.70 20.32 19.37
C ARG A 48 0.22 20.61 20.55
N GLU A 49 -0.36 20.75 21.74
CA GLU A 49 0.37 21.04 22.98
C GLU A 49 0.83 19.77 23.71
N ALA A 50 0.57 18.57 23.16
CA ALA A 50 0.82 17.28 23.83
C ALA A 50 0.24 17.22 25.25
N LYS A 51 -0.96 17.74 25.44
CA LYS A 51 -1.64 17.87 26.73
C LYS A 51 -2.64 16.73 26.92
N LEU A 52 -2.66 16.11 28.10
CA LEU A 52 -3.55 14.97 28.44
C LEU A 52 -3.33 13.72 27.56
N THR A 53 -2.18 13.60 26.91
CA THR A 53 -1.81 12.41 26.14
C THR A 53 -1.48 11.25 27.07
N ASP A 54 -2.04 10.08 26.77
CA ASP A 54 -1.94 8.84 27.56
C ASP A 54 -1.28 7.70 26.78
N VAL A 55 -0.83 7.97 25.54
CA VAL A 55 -0.05 7.03 24.73
C VAL A 55 1.04 7.74 23.93
N THR A 56 2.16 7.05 23.75
CA THR A 56 3.20 7.42 22.80
C THR A 56 3.27 6.38 21.69
N ILE A 57 3.10 6.82 20.45
CA ILE A 57 3.28 6.01 19.25
C ILE A 57 4.69 6.26 18.69
N ILE A 58 5.41 5.19 18.38
CA ILE A 58 6.73 5.23 17.77
C ILE A 58 6.62 4.68 16.35
N VAL A 59 6.99 5.51 15.38
CA VAL A 59 7.07 5.16 13.95
C VAL A 59 8.41 5.60 13.44
N ASP A 60 9.17 4.68 12.84
CA ASP A 60 10.49 4.96 12.28
C ASP A 60 11.41 5.73 13.24
N GLY A 61 11.46 5.25 14.50
CA GLY A 61 12.25 5.86 15.58
C GLY A 61 11.71 7.19 16.14
N LYS A 62 10.73 7.83 15.47
CA LYS A 62 10.13 9.08 15.92
C LYS A 62 8.92 8.82 16.84
N SER A 63 8.85 9.59 17.92
CA SER A 63 7.80 9.47 18.94
C SER A 63 6.70 10.52 18.76
N TYR A 64 5.46 10.09 18.95
CA TYR A 64 4.24 10.90 18.81
C TYR A 64 3.36 10.71 20.05
N ALA A 65 3.22 11.76 20.86
CA ALA A 65 2.29 11.77 21.99
C ALA A 65 0.86 11.98 21.47
N ALA A 66 -0.08 11.14 21.91
CA ALA A 66 -1.46 11.15 21.43
C ALA A 66 -2.44 10.67 22.52
N HIS A 67 -3.73 10.72 22.19
CA HIS A 67 -4.82 10.26 23.05
C HIS A 67 -5.35 8.91 22.56
N ARG A 68 -5.32 7.89 23.42
CA ARG A 68 -5.75 6.52 23.10
C ARG A 68 -7.18 6.50 22.59
N ASN A 69 -8.09 7.22 23.25
CA ASN A 69 -9.50 7.25 22.89
C ASN A 69 -9.76 7.86 21.51
N VAL A 70 -9.06 8.93 21.14
CA VAL A 70 -9.19 9.56 19.81
C VAL A 70 -8.65 8.62 18.73
N LEU A 71 -7.50 7.98 19.00
CA LEU A 71 -6.91 7.00 18.08
C LEU A 71 -7.81 5.77 17.91
N ALA A 72 -8.34 5.20 19.00
CA ALA A 72 -9.26 4.07 18.97
C ALA A 72 -10.53 4.38 18.19
N ALA A 73 -11.13 5.56 18.41
CA ALA A 73 -12.35 5.97 17.71
C ALA A 73 -12.16 6.14 16.19
N ALA A 74 -10.93 6.38 15.73
CA ALA A 74 -10.61 6.59 14.32
C ALA A 74 -10.04 5.36 13.61
N SER A 75 -9.58 4.34 14.35
CA SER A 75 -8.83 3.20 13.83
C SER A 75 -9.25 1.91 14.52
N ASP A 76 -9.86 0.99 13.77
CA ASP A 76 -10.27 -0.32 14.30
C ASP A 76 -9.07 -1.15 14.76
N TYR A 77 -7.90 -0.98 14.11
CA TYR A 77 -6.66 -1.62 14.54
C TYR A 77 -6.23 -1.14 15.92
N LEU A 78 -6.22 0.19 16.14
CA LEU A 78 -5.79 0.78 17.41
C LEU A 78 -6.83 0.53 18.52
N ASP A 79 -8.12 0.52 18.20
CA ASP A 79 -9.18 0.13 19.14
C ASP A 79 -8.94 -1.28 19.70
N LYS A 80 -8.77 -2.26 18.81
CA LYS A 80 -8.44 -3.65 19.20
C LYS A 80 -7.12 -3.75 19.96
N LEU A 81 -6.12 -2.97 19.56
CA LEU A 81 -4.81 -2.93 20.22
C LEU A 81 -4.93 -2.44 21.67
N PHE A 82 -5.67 -1.36 21.90
CA PHE A 82 -5.84 -0.75 23.23
C PHE A 82 -6.82 -1.51 24.12
N ALA A 83 -7.80 -2.21 23.54
CA ALA A 83 -8.71 -3.10 24.27
C ALA A 83 -8.04 -4.39 24.77
N GLY A 84 -6.84 -4.71 24.28
CA GLY A 84 -6.12 -5.93 24.64
C GLY A 84 -5.61 -5.93 26.09
N PRO A 85 -5.56 -7.10 26.76
CA PRO A 85 -5.17 -7.22 28.17
C PRO A 85 -3.73 -6.76 28.45
N LYS A 86 -2.88 -6.71 27.42
CA LYS A 86 -1.49 -6.21 27.52
C LYS A 86 -1.40 -4.70 27.79
N TRP A 87 -2.46 -3.94 27.52
CA TRP A 87 -2.48 -2.47 27.64
C TRP A 87 -3.29 -1.95 28.83
N ALA A 88 -3.88 -2.86 29.62
CA ALA A 88 -4.63 -2.52 30.83
C ALA A 88 -3.75 -1.92 31.93
N ASP A 89 -2.47 -2.30 32.01
CA ASP A 89 -1.59 -2.00 33.16
C ASP A 89 -0.28 -1.25 32.81
N GLN A 90 -0.03 -0.87 31.54
CA GLN A 90 1.27 -0.29 31.16
C GLN A 90 1.19 0.96 30.26
N GLU A 91 2.03 1.94 30.59
CA GLU A 91 2.39 3.13 29.81
C GLU A 91 3.51 2.84 28.78
N GLN A 92 3.57 1.63 28.22
CA GLN A 92 4.60 1.35 27.21
C GLN A 92 4.30 2.11 25.91
N PRO A 93 5.32 2.47 25.12
CA PRO A 93 5.08 3.04 23.80
C PRO A 93 4.57 1.97 22.81
N VAL A 94 3.63 2.34 21.94
CA VAL A 94 3.22 1.50 20.78
C VAL A 94 4.26 1.66 19.69
N LYS A 95 4.82 0.58 19.16
CA LYS A 95 5.66 0.63 17.95
C LYS A 95 4.85 0.17 16.75
N LEU A 96 4.73 1.01 15.72
CA LEU A 96 4.04 0.69 14.47
C LEU A 96 5.07 0.50 13.34
N SER A 97 5.72 -0.66 13.32
CA SER A 97 6.77 -0.96 12.33
C SER A 97 6.26 -1.15 10.91
N GLN A 98 4.96 -1.38 10.73
CA GLN A 98 4.35 -1.58 9.41
C GLN A 98 3.93 -0.26 8.74
N VAL A 99 4.06 0.88 9.43
CA VAL A 99 3.82 2.17 8.80
C VAL A 99 5.10 2.60 8.08
N PRO A 100 5.07 2.85 6.75
CA PRO A 100 6.28 2.99 5.94
C PRO A 100 7.22 4.14 6.32
N GLY A 101 6.71 5.17 7.00
CA GLY A 101 7.54 6.31 7.39
C GLY A 101 6.90 7.22 8.43
N ALA A 102 7.75 7.93 9.16
CA ALA A 102 7.32 8.89 10.18
C ALA A 102 6.49 10.03 9.59
N HIS A 103 6.80 10.51 8.38
CA HIS A 103 6.03 11.58 7.72
C HIS A 103 4.60 11.12 7.40
N THR A 104 4.44 9.92 6.84
CA THR A 104 3.15 9.29 6.56
C THR A 104 2.28 9.23 7.81
N PHE A 105 2.84 8.75 8.93
CA PHE A 105 2.11 8.70 10.19
C PHE A 105 1.72 10.08 10.71
N ALA A 106 2.58 11.10 10.54
CA ALA A 106 2.26 12.46 10.96
C ALA A 106 1.05 13.02 10.19
N ASN A 107 0.96 12.78 8.87
CA ASN A 107 -0.19 13.19 8.06
C ASN A 107 -1.47 12.45 8.45
N ILE A 108 -1.38 11.14 8.75
CA ILE A 108 -2.51 10.36 9.26
C ILE A 108 -2.97 10.88 10.62
N LEU A 109 -2.03 11.19 11.51
CA LEU A 109 -2.35 11.73 12.83
C LEU A 109 -3.05 13.09 12.71
N GLU A 110 -2.55 13.97 11.83
CA GLU A 110 -3.19 15.23 11.49
C GLU A 110 -4.64 15.02 11.00
N TYR A 111 -4.84 14.05 10.11
CA TYR A 111 -6.16 13.69 9.59
C TYR A 111 -7.11 13.21 10.70
N ILE A 112 -6.63 12.38 11.62
CA ILE A 112 -7.44 11.87 12.75
C ILE A 112 -7.95 13.02 13.63
N TYR A 113 -7.12 14.04 13.88
CA TYR A 113 -7.52 15.17 14.73
C TYR A 113 -8.33 16.23 13.99
N THR A 114 -7.98 16.55 12.76
CA THR A 114 -8.56 17.71 12.05
C THR A 114 -9.59 17.35 10.99
N GLY A 115 -9.70 16.06 10.64
CA GLY A 115 -10.55 15.58 9.54
C GLY A 115 -9.97 15.82 8.14
N SER A 116 -8.77 16.39 8.06
CA SER A 116 -8.07 16.69 6.80
C SER A 116 -6.56 16.56 6.94
N CYS A 117 -5.85 16.28 5.84
CA CYS A 117 -4.40 16.40 5.82
C CYS A 117 -3.87 16.76 4.44
N MET A 118 -2.67 17.33 4.42
CA MET A 118 -1.93 17.58 3.18
C MET A 118 -1.01 16.39 2.90
N THR A 119 -0.89 16.06 1.63
CA THR A 119 0.00 14.99 1.18
C THR A 119 0.51 15.24 -0.24
N ASN A 120 1.56 14.54 -0.62
CA ASN A 120 2.11 14.62 -1.97
C ASN A 120 1.72 13.37 -2.77
N GLU A 121 1.78 13.46 -4.10
CA GLU A 121 1.52 12.32 -4.98
C GLU A 121 2.47 11.14 -4.68
N SER A 122 3.73 11.42 -4.36
CA SER A 122 4.73 10.42 -3.99
C SER A 122 4.38 9.65 -2.70
N ASP A 123 3.60 10.25 -1.81
CA ASP A 123 3.25 9.69 -0.50
C ASP A 123 1.90 8.96 -0.50
N LEU A 124 1.15 9.02 -1.62
CA LEU A 124 -0.19 8.44 -1.72
C LEU A 124 -0.22 6.94 -1.47
N ILE A 125 0.72 6.20 -2.07
CA ILE A 125 0.78 4.75 -1.88
C ILE A 125 1.12 4.45 -0.44
N SER A 126 2.19 5.02 0.11
CA SER A 126 2.61 4.87 1.52
C SER A 126 1.48 5.17 2.52
N MET A 127 0.69 6.22 2.28
CA MET A 127 -0.48 6.53 3.09
C MET A 127 -1.61 5.51 2.93
N LEU A 128 -1.83 5.00 1.73
CA LEU A 128 -2.83 3.96 1.45
C LEU A 128 -2.45 2.66 2.17
N GLU A 129 -1.19 2.24 2.13
CA GLU A 129 -0.72 1.07 2.90
C GLU A 129 -0.94 1.27 4.40
N ALA A 130 -0.56 2.46 4.91
CA ALA A 130 -0.70 2.79 6.32
C ALA A 130 -2.17 2.91 6.76
N ALA A 131 -3.05 3.50 5.94
CA ALA A 131 -4.48 3.62 6.21
C ALA A 131 -5.16 2.24 6.22
N HIS A 132 -4.77 1.37 5.29
CA HIS A 132 -5.23 -0.02 5.26
C HIS A 132 -4.76 -0.80 6.49
N TYR A 133 -3.47 -0.73 6.82
CA TYR A 133 -2.90 -1.38 8.01
C TYR A 133 -3.57 -0.90 9.31
N LEU A 134 -3.75 0.41 9.46
CA LEU A 134 -4.40 1.01 10.63
C LEU A 134 -5.93 0.90 10.58
N GLN A 135 -6.52 0.36 9.52
CA GLN A 135 -7.97 0.21 9.38
C GLN A 135 -8.72 1.55 9.59
N ILE A 136 -8.23 2.62 8.96
CA ILE A 136 -8.87 3.95 9.00
C ILE A 136 -9.72 4.11 7.74
N GLU A 137 -10.94 3.56 7.80
CA GLU A 137 -11.81 3.40 6.63
C GLU A 137 -12.15 4.72 5.88
N PRO A 138 -12.48 5.84 6.56
CA PRO A 138 -12.74 7.10 5.85
C PRO A 138 -11.53 7.60 5.07
N LEU A 139 -10.33 7.46 5.64
CA LEU A 139 -9.09 7.86 4.99
C LEU A 139 -8.77 6.95 3.80
N LEU A 140 -8.90 5.63 3.99
CA LEU A 140 -8.67 4.64 2.95
C LEU A 140 -9.57 4.88 1.73
N ARG A 141 -10.84 5.23 1.95
CA ARG A 141 -11.78 5.58 0.89
C ARG A 141 -11.37 6.83 0.12
N SER A 142 -11.03 7.91 0.83
CA SER A 142 -10.57 9.16 0.19
C SER A 142 -9.31 8.93 -0.64
N LEU A 143 -8.38 8.09 -0.15
CA LEU A 143 -7.18 7.70 -0.89
C LEU A 143 -7.49 6.87 -2.13
N GLN A 144 -8.38 5.88 -2.03
CA GLN A 144 -8.82 5.09 -3.18
C GLN A 144 -9.45 5.96 -4.27
N GLU A 145 -10.33 6.88 -3.90
CA GLU A 145 -10.97 7.79 -4.86
C GLU A 145 -9.95 8.72 -5.52
N LEU A 146 -8.95 9.19 -4.76
CA LEU A 146 -7.91 10.04 -5.31
C LEU A 146 -7.03 9.26 -6.28
N VAL A 147 -6.55 8.08 -5.90
CA VAL A 147 -5.75 7.21 -6.78
C VAL A 147 -6.55 6.84 -8.02
N ALA A 148 -7.82 6.43 -7.88
CA ALA A 148 -8.72 6.10 -8.99
C ALA A 148 -8.87 7.24 -10.02
N ARG A 149 -9.01 8.50 -9.56
CA ARG A 149 -9.10 9.68 -10.45
C ARG A 149 -7.79 10.03 -11.16
N ARG A 150 -6.69 9.43 -10.72
CA ARG A 150 -5.35 9.63 -11.27
C ARG A 150 -4.89 8.43 -12.08
N VAL A 151 -5.68 7.36 -12.13
CA VAL A 151 -5.36 6.22 -12.97
C VAL A 151 -5.42 6.67 -14.43
N ASP A 152 -4.37 6.36 -15.16
CA ASP A 152 -4.26 6.55 -16.59
C ASP A 152 -3.53 5.35 -17.21
N ALA A 153 -3.51 5.35 -18.54
CA ALA A 153 -2.76 4.46 -19.39
C ALA A 153 -1.37 4.01 -18.89
N SER A 154 -0.61 4.94 -18.32
CA SER A 154 0.80 4.76 -17.96
C SER A 154 0.99 4.20 -16.56
N ASN A 155 -0.03 4.32 -15.69
CA ASN A 155 0.04 3.91 -14.29
C ASN A 155 -1.00 2.85 -13.90
N CYS A 156 -1.85 2.39 -14.83
CA CYS A 156 -2.92 1.43 -14.56
C CYS A 156 -2.42 0.10 -13.99
N LEU A 157 -1.27 -0.39 -14.44
CA LEU A 157 -0.66 -1.62 -13.91
C LEU A 157 -0.22 -1.45 -12.46
N GLU A 158 0.40 -0.33 -12.11
CA GLU A 158 0.83 -0.04 -10.74
C GLU A 158 -0.37 0.15 -9.82
N ALA A 159 -1.37 0.91 -10.27
CA ALA A 159 -2.63 1.10 -9.56
C ALA A 159 -3.34 -0.24 -9.32
N TRP A 160 -3.38 -1.12 -10.32
CA TRP A 160 -3.96 -2.45 -10.17
C TRP A 160 -3.18 -3.32 -9.18
N LYS A 161 -1.84 -3.34 -9.23
CA LYS A 161 -1.02 -4.09 -8.27
C LYS A 161 -1.27 -3.62 -6.84
N VAL A 162 -1.26 -2.30 -6.61
CA VAL A 162 -1.58 -1.72 -5.30
C VAL A 162 -2.99 -2.13 -4.87
N ALA A 163 -3.97 -2.04 -5.78
CA ALA A 163 -5.33 -2.44 -5.48
C ALA A 163 -5.45 -3.92 -5.12
N ASP A 164 -4.70 -4.79 -5.79
CA ASP A 164 -4.70 -6.22 -5.53
C ASP A 164 -4.03 -6.57 -4.19
N THR A 165 -2.85 -5.98 -3.93
CA THR A 165 -2.10 -6.17 -2.68
C THR A 165 -2.94 -5.83 -1.46
N TYR A 166 -3.69 -4.72 -1.51
CA TYR A 166 -4.52 -4.24 -0.40
C TYR A 166 -5.99 -4.64 -0.51
N THR A 167 -6.35 -5.54 -1.42
CA THR A 167 -7.74 -6.04 -1.61
C THR A 167 -8.78 -4.93 -1.84
N LEU A 168 -8.39 -3.88 -2.57
CA LEU A 168 -9.22 -2.71 -2.87
C LEU A 168 -10.00 -2.94 -4.17
N GLU A 169 -11.11 -3.71 -4.08
CA GLU A 169 -11.89 -4.15 -5.23
C GLU A 169 -12.31 -2.99 -6.16
N LYS A 170 -12.77 -1.87 -5.59
CA LYS A 170 -13.20 -0.69 -6.37
C LYS A 170 -12.07 -0.06 -7.19
N LEU A 171 -10.88 0.01 -6.59
CA LEU A 171 -9.71 0.54 -7.28
C LEU A 171 -9.25 -0.42 -8.37
N SER A 172 -9.28 -1.73 -8.10
CA SER A 172 -8.92 -2.76 -9.09
C SER A 172 -9.83 -2.72 -10.32
N ALA A 173 -11.15 -2.54 -10.12
CA ALA A 173 -12.10 -2.42 -11.21
C ALA A 173 -11.89 -1.16 -12.05
N THR A 174 -11.55 -0.03 -11.41
CA THR A 174 -11.25 1.23 -12.11
C THR A 174 -9.98 1.09 -12.94
N ALA A 175 -8.93 0.50 -12.36
CA ALA A 175 -7.68 0.24 -13.07
C ALA A 175 -7.84 -0.71 -14.26
N MET A 176 -8.80 -1.65 -14.20
CA MET A 176 -9.13 -2.56 -15.30
C MET A 176 -9.98 -1.92 -16.41
N GLN A 177 -10.70 -0.83 -16.13
CA GLN A 177 -11.53 -0.15 -17.13
C GLN A 177 -10.72 0.77 -18.04
N GLU A 178 -9.56 1.23 -17.59
CA GLU A 178 -8.64 1.98 -18.43
C GLU A 178 -7.95 1.02 -19.41
N GLU A 179 -8.32 1.14 -20.69
CA GLU A 179 -7.56 0.49 -21.77
C GLU A 179 -6.12 1.02 -21.70
N ALA A 180 -5.13 0.15 -21.51
CA ALA A 180 -3.72 0.57 -21.52
C ALA A 180 -3.29 0.85 -22.98
N PRO A 181 -3.15 2.10 -23.46
CA PRO A 181 -2.49 2.37 -24.72
C PRO A 181 -1.00 2.07 -24.54
N ALA A 182 -0.64 0.88 -25.00
CA ALA A 182 0.71 0.52 -25.41
C ALA A 182 1.78 0.38 -24.31
N ARG A 183 2.33 -0.84 -24.27
CA ARG A 183 3.75 -1.15 -24.00
C ARG A 183 4.20 -1.03 -22.55
N VAL A 184 3.72 -1.92 -21.70
CA VAL A 184 4.55 -2.43 -20.61
C VAL A 184 5.60 -3.34 -21.25
N ASP A 185 6.88 -2.94 -21.23
CA ASP A 185 7.99 -3.77 -21.67
C ASP A 185 8.09 -4.99 -20.73
N LEU A 186 7.63 -6.15 -21.19
CA LEU A 186 7.64 -7.42 -20.44
C LEU A 186 9.06 -8.02 -20.29
N SER A 187 10.12 -7.28 -20.63
CA SER A 187 11.50 -7.71 -20.43
C SER A 187 11.86 -7.98 -18.96
N ASN A 188 11.08 -7.48 -17.99
CA ASN A 188 11.23 -7.73 -16.57
C ASN A 188 10.06 -8.56 -15.99
N ALA A 189 10.05 -9.87 -16.24
CA ALA A 189 9.10 -10.82 -15.63
C ALA A 189 9.11 -10.80 -14.08
N ASP A 190 10.22 -10.38 -13.47
CA ASP A 190 10.35 -10.24 -12.00
C ASP A 190 9.39 -9.19 -11.41
N VAL A 191 8.92 -8.24 -12.22
CA VAL A 191 8.03 -7.14 -11.81
C VAL A 191 6.56 -7.59 -11.71
N LEU A 192 6.19 -8.74 -12.30
CA LEU A 192 4.81 -9.24 -12.33
C LEU A 192 4.46 -10.16 -11.15
N GLY A 193 5.46 -10.69 -10.42
CA GLY A 193 5.26 -11.75 -9.42
C GLY A 193 5.48 -11.38 -7.96
N SER A 194 6.06 -10.21 -7.64
CA SER A 194 6.31 -9.84 -6.25
C SER A 194 5.14 -9.03 -5.65
N GLY A 195 4.48 -9.59 -4.64
CA GLY A 195 3.50 -8.87 -3.81
C GLY A 195 2.04 -8.90 -4.25
N VAL A 196 1.73 -9.50 -5.41
CA VAL A 196 0.36 -9.58 -5.95
C VAL A 196 -0.33 -10.87 -5.49
N GLN A 197 -1.60 -10.79 -5.07
CA GLN A 197 -2.40 -11.94 -4.61
C GLN A 197 -3.01 -12.72 -5.77
N ARG A 198 -3.28 -12.07 -6.91
CA ARG A 198 -3.88 -12.65 -8.12
C ARG A 198 -2.96 -12.55 -9.34
N PRO A 199 -3.08 -13.45 -10.33
CA PRO A 199 -2.38 -13.26 -11.60
C PRO A 199 -2.84 -11.97 -12.30
N VAL A 200 -1.90 -11.24 -12.90
CA VAL A 200 -2.19 -9.99 -13.63
C VAL A 200 -3.18 -10.29 -14.78
N PRO A 201 -4.32 -9.56 -14.85
CA PRO A 201 -5.31 -9.74 -15.91
C PRO A 201 -4.72 -9.58 -17.31
N ALA A 202 -5.10 -10.47 -18.24
CA ALA A 202 -4.62 -10.44 -19.63
C ALA A 202 -4.97 -9.11 -20.34
N ASP A 203 -6.09 -8.48 -19.97
CA ASP A 203 -6.55 -7.19 -20.52
C ASP A 203 -5.57 -6.05 -20.20
N LEU A 204 -4.79 -6.17 -19.12
CA LEU A 204 -3.73 -5.22 -18.75
C LEU A 204 -2.38 -5.54 -19.42
N LEU A 205 -2.28 -6.64 -20.17
CA LEU A 205 -1.04 -7.18 -20.73
C LEU A 205 -1.00 -7.14 -22.27
N CYS A 206 -1.88 -6.37 -22.91
CA CYS A 206 -2.00 -6.35 -24.36
C CYS A 206 -0.69 -5.97 -25.09
N GLY A 207 -0.22 -6.87 -25.97
CA GLY A 207 0.92 -6.65 -26.86
C GLY A 207 1.67 -7.89 -27.33
N TRP A 208 1.33 -9.07 -26.80
CA TRP A 208 1.98 -10.33 -27.15
C TRP A 208 0.89 -11.28 -27.64
N GLU A 209 1.16 -12.07 -28.68
CA GLU A 209 0.38 -13.28 -28.96
C GLU A 209 0.58 -14.21 -27.75
N CYS A 210 -0.27 -14.06 -26.73
CA CYS A 210 -0.24 -14.89 -25.54
C CYS A 210 -0.68 -16.29 -25.94
N HIS A 211 0.28 -17.14 -26.31
CA HIS A 211 0.02 -18.56 -26.39
C HIS A 211 -0.18 -19.10 -24.98
N PHE A 212 -1.44 -19.37 -24.65
CA PHE A 212 -1.83 -20.18 -23.50
C PHE A 212 -1.45 -21.63 -23.81
N GLU A 213 -0.35 -22.12 -23.25
CA GLU A 213 -0.21 -23.56 -23.04
C GLU A 213 -0.74 -23.90 -21.65
N GLU A 214 -1.89 -24.57 -21.62
CA GLU A 214 -2.44 -25.22 -20.44
C GLU A 214 -1.52 -26.41 -20.12
N ILE A 215 -0.59 -26.24 -19.18
CA ILE A 215 0.21 -27.35 -18.68
C ILE A 215 -0.55 -27.94 -17.50
N ASP A 216 -1.26 -29.03 -17.76
CA ASP A 216 -1.80 -29.92 -16.72
C ASP A 216 -0.62 -30.55 -15.97
N LEU A 217 -0.25 -29.97 -14.82
CA LEU A 217 0.68 -30.60 -13.88
C LEU A 217 -0.04 -31.78 -13.24
N HIS A 218 0.17 -32.96 -13.82
CA HIS A 218 -0.36 -34.20 -13.31
C HIS A 218 0.53 -34.69 -12.17
N GLU A 219 0.13 -34.48 -10.91
CA GLU A 219 0.62 -35.31 -9.80
C GLU A 219 -0.48 -35.60 -8.78
N GLY A 220 -0.72 -36.89 -8.56
CA GLY A 220 -1.23 -37.43 -7.30
C GLY A 220 -2.75 -37.34 -7.03
N PRO A 221 -3.39 -38.44 -6.61
CA PRO A 221 -4.78 -38.40 -6.17
C PRO A 221 -4.86 -37.74 -4.78
N GLY A 222 -5.25 -36.47 -4.70
CA GLY A 222 -5.57 -35.86 -3.40
C GLY A 222 -5.78 -34.36 -3.31
N ASP A 223 -5.12 -33.52 -4.12
CA ASP A 223 -5.00 -32.09 -3.78
C ASP A 223 -5.49 -31.11 -4.85
N SER A 224 -5.97 -29.98 -4.35
CA SER A 224 -6.61 -28.86 -5.06
C SER A 224 -5.72 -28.24 -6.14
N TRP A 225 -6.31 -28.03 -7.32
CA TRP A 225 -5.70 -27.40 -8.50
C TRP A 225 -5.05 -26.05 -8.17
N MET A 226 -3.74 -25.91 -8.43
CA MET A 226 -3.09 -24.60 -8.59
C MET A 226 -2.80 -24.38 -10.07
N LYS A 227 -3.45 -23.38 -10.66
CA LYS A 227 -3.16 -22.91 -12.02
C LYS A 227 -1.90 -22.05 -11.98
N LEU A 228 -0.79 -22.57 -12.45
CA LEU A 228 0.41 -21.77 -12.72
C LEU A 228 0.31 -21.19 -14.13
N VAL A 229 0.18 -19.87 -14.23
CA VAL A 229 0.26 -19.14 -15.50
C VAL A 229 1.73 -18.83 -15.76
N TYR A 230 2.32 -19.50 -16.74
CA TYR A 230 3.69 -19.21 -17.19
C TYR A 230 3.64 -18.16 -18.30
N PHE A 231 4.39 -17.06 -18.16
CA PHE A 231 4.62 -16.11 -19.25
C PHE A 231 5.85 -16.57 -20.04
N ALA A 232 5.62 -17.32 -21.13
CA ALA A 232 6.70 -17.59 -22.07
C ALA A 232 6.79 -16.43 -23.07
N CYS A 233 7.79 -15.55 -22.88
CA CYS A 233 8.24 -14.64 -23.91
C CYS A 233 8.97 -15.44 -25.00
N ILE A 234 8.30 -15.77 -26.11
CA ILE A 234 8.99 -16.33 -27.28
C ILE A 234 9.45 -15.14 -28.14
N SER A 235 10.76 -15.09 -28.41
CA SER A 235 11.45 -14.06 -29.20
C SER A 235 11.04 -14.01 -30.66
#